data_AF-A0A926P6I1-F1
#
_entry.id   AF-A0A926P6I1-F1
#
_cell.length_a   1.000
_cell.length_b   1.000
_cell.length_c   1.000
_cell.angle_alpha   90.00
_cell.angle_beta   90.00
_cell.angle_gamma   90.00
#
_symmetry.space_group_name_H-M   'P 1'
#
loop_
_entity.id
_entity.type
_entity.pdbx_description
1 polymer ?
#
loop_
_entity_poly.entity_id
_entity_poly.type
_entity_poly.pdbx_seq_one_letter_code
_entity_poly.pdbx_strand_id
1 'polypeptide(L)'
;MPKFCLRLHSAATVALLTFVAGCSWTLPPRTTANRTFPFGATSGTRSVSSSQAPSSCPQVDPFSKGIGKAQDAATLAQSAQSKQEWDLVVTGWIQAIEGMQSVPQESPKRAFAQKKVAEYLKNLDVALQKAATSNSQLPFTSFGNPIFDEQLLLYLSYVAAVGPPDVLIVGSSRALIGIDPRQLQQKLAAQGKGNLKIFNFGVNGATAQMVDLQLRQILTREQLPRLIVWADGVRAFNSGRVDRTYNSMVASQGYQSLIAGDRPTLPSTSSDTADACEDIPDAAISQKTKQKSNSSDSTHPTVAVMRWRLARVSFETASNSTPSPINRLLLTQLSQGQMPSRLTLVRNTTGGYNSFAIDANGFLPLDSRFDPKTYYQKNPRVAGRYDADYQPFSLAGQQATALNSVKAFARQQQIPLVFVNLPITQDYLDPVRRTREQQFQQMMQRQAGGGFTFIDLGGQWLTQNEYFTDPSHLNRYGAAAIASQLATNTQIPWPQPQSE
;
A
#
# COMPACT_ATOMS: atom_id res chain seq x y z
N MET A 1 -29.89 34.47 -53.39
CA MET A 1 -30.08 35.70 -52.59
C MET A 1 -30.55 35.29 -51.21
N PRO A 2 -30.12 35.94 -50.12
CA PRO A 2 -28.84 36.61 -49.84
C PRO A 2 -28.26 36.10 -48.47
N LYS A 3 -27.11 36.46 -47.91
CA LYS A 3 -25.82 37.09 -48.27
C LYS A 3 -24.97 37.10 -46.97
N PHE A 4 -23.64 36.90 -47.10
CA PHE A 4 -22.54 37.54 -46.34
C PHE A 4 -22.37 37.13 -44.84
N CYS A 5 -21.17 37.04 -44.23
CA CYS A 5 -19.92 37.76 -44.49
C CYS A 5 -18.66 37.03 -43.93
N LEU A 6 -17.52 37.29 -44.59
CA LEU A 6 -16.12 36.97 -44.25
C LEU A 6 -15.64 37.62 -42.93
N ARG A 7 -14.57 37.07 -42.30
CA ARG A 7 -13.24 37.72 -42.21
C ARG A 7 -12.14 36.83 -41.62
N LEU A 8 -11.04 36.73 -42.38
CA LEU A 8 -9.68 36.38 -41.92
C LEU A 8 -9.09 37.51 -41.08
N HIS A 9 -8.14 37.18 -40.20
CA HIS A 9 -6.96 38.03 -39.95
C HIS A 9 -5.69 37.16 -39.89
N SER A 10 -4.83 37.34 -40.90
CA SER A 10 -3.40 37.10 -40.81
C SER A 10 -2.73 38.40 -40.37
N ALA A 11 -1.75 38.34 -39.49
CA ALA A 11 -0.73 39.37 -39.36
C ALA A 11 0.60 38.72 -38.94
N ALA A 12 1.48 38.56 -39.92
CA ALA A 12 2.90 38.37 -39.72
C ALA A 12 3.55 39.76 -39.61
N THR A 13 4.45 39.95 -38.65
CA THR A 13 5.42 41.04 -38.70
C THR A 13 6.79 40.51 -38.31
N VAL A 14 7.70 40.62 -39.27
CA VAL A 14 9.13 40.37 -39.20
C VAL A 14 9.80 41.58 -38.55
N ALA A 15 10.73 41.35 -37.62
CA ALA A 15 11.82 42.29 -37.35
C ALA A 15 13.08 41.49 -36.99
N LEU A 16 14.06 41.60 -37.88
CA LEU A 16 15.41 41.05 -37.82
C LEU A 16 16.34 42.20 -37.41
N LEU A 17 17.18 42.05 -36.38
CA LEU A 17 18.51 42.66 -36.31
C LEU A 17 19.31 42.15 -35.11
N THR A 18 20.61 42.20 -35.29
CA THR A 18 21.66 41.29 -34.80
C THR A 18 22.74 42.01 -33.98
N PHE A 19 23.62 41.21 -33.35
CA PHE A 19 25.04 41.45 -32.99
C PHE A 19 25.44 41.74 -31.50
N VAL A 20 26.07 40.69 -30.90
CA VAL A 20 27.28 40.55 -30.03
C VAL A 20 27.37 40.92 -28.55
N ALA A 21 28.17 40.05 -27.92
CA ALA A 21 29.06 40.15 -26.74
C ALA A 21 28.35 39.81 -25.42
N GLY A 22 28.74 38.81 -24.64
CA GLY A 22 30.03 38.15 -24.48
C GLY A 22 30.44 38.31 -23.01
N CYS A 23 30.55 37.20 -22.26
CA CYS A 23 31.47 37.01 -21.12
C CYS A 23 31.16 35.69 -20.40
N SER A 24 31.93 34.66 -20.76
CA SER A 24 32.12 33.45 -19.95
C SER A 24 33.21 33.72 -18.92
N TRP A 25 33.02 33.31 -17.67
CA TRP A 25 34.09 33.29 -16.66
C TRP A 25 34.49 31.86 -16.38
N THR A 26 35.67 31.49 -16.88
CA THR A 26 36.45 30.32 -16.49
C THR A 26 37.62 30.80 -15.63
N LEU A 27 37.86 30.17 -14.48
CA LEU A 27 39.11 30.31 -13.73
C LEU A 27 39.84 28.96 -13.67
N PRO A 28 41.18 28.93 -13.88
CA PRO A 28 42.00 27.73 -14.00
C PRO A 28 42.63 27.30 -12.65
N PRO A 29 43.27 26.11 -12.59
CA PRO A 29 43.83 25.55 -11.37
C PRO A 29 45.29 25.97 -11.16
N ARG A 30 45.76 25.92 -9.90
CA ARG A 30 47.21 25.91 -9.61
C ARG A 30 47.61 24.72 -8.74
N THR A 31 48.64 24.09 -9.27
CA THR A 31 49.46 22.94 -8.90
C THR A 31 50.20 23.04 -7.55
N THR A 32 50.20 21.90 -6.86
CA THR A 32 51.32 21.21 -6.17
C THR A 32 52.44 22.02 -5.50
N ALA A 33 52.70 21.72 -4.22
CA ALA A 33 54.05 21.39 -3.75
C ALA A 33 53.99 20.63 -2.42
N ASN A 34 54.75 19.55 -2.38
CA ASN A 34 54.93 18.60 -1.28
C ASN A 34 56.32 18.89 -0.67
N ARG A 35 56.47 19.09 0.64
CA ARG A 35 57.75 18.87 1.36
C ARG A 35 57.63 18.91 2.89
N THR A 36 57.68 17.71 3.46
CA THR A 36 58.55 17.23 4.55
C THR A 36 58.86 18.09 5.79
N PHE A 37 58.64 17.43 6.94
CA PHE A 37 58.99 17.74 8.34
C PHE A 37 60.47 18.14 8.60
N PRO A 38 60.75 18.76 9.75
CA PRO A 38 61.37 17.99 10.84
C PRO A 38 60.90 18.30 12.27
N PHE A 39 61.32 17.38 13.16
CA PHE A 39 61.23 17.25 14.62
C PHE A 39 61.41 18.51 15.49
N GLY A 40 60.78 18.49 16.68
CA GLY A 40 61.21 19.29 17.83
C GLY A 40 60.17 19.32 18.98
N ALA A 41 60.44 18.58 20.05
CA ALA A 41 59.60 18.47 21.25
C ALA A 41 59.59 19.75 22.10
N THR A 42 58.46 20.08 22.72
CA THR A 42 58.44 20.68 24.07
C THR A 42 57.06 20.59 24.72
N SER A 43 57.09 20.18 25.98
CA SER A 43 55.98 20.01 26.90
C SER A 43 55.24 21.33 27.16
N GLY A 44 53.89 21.25 27.17
CA GLY A 44 53.04 22.36 27.55
C GLY A 44 51.71 21.86 28.09
N THR A 45 51.65 21.69 29.40
CA THR A 45 50.46 21.34 30.18
C THR A 45 49.36 22.39 29.96
N ARG A 46 48.26 22.02 29.29
CA ARG A 46 47.00 22.77 29.34
C ARG A 46 45.83 21.83 29.58
N SER A 47 45.24 22.04 30.75
CA SER A 47 43.97 21.56 31.22
C SER A 47 42.86 21.78 30.18
N VAL A 48 42.37 20.68 29.59
CA VAL A 48 41.10 20.69 28.85
C VAL A 48 39.99 20.45 29.86
N SER A 49 39.38 21.54 30.30
CA SER A 49 38.05 21.52 30.90
C SER A 49 37.07 21.13 29.79
N SER A 50 36.70 19.84 29.71
CA SER A 50 35.65 19.40 28.80
C SER A 50 34.30 19.76 29.40
N SER A 51 33.68 20.79 28.83
CA SER A 51 32.26 21.09 28.99
C SER A 51 31.42 19.85 28.68
N GLN A 52 30.84 19.22 29.70
CA GLN A 52 29.77 18.25 29.52
C GLN A 52 28.54 18.97 28.95
N ALA A 53 28.12 18.55 27.77
CA ALA A 53 26.79 18.87 27.24
C ALA A 53 25.73 18.06 28.02
N PRO A 54 24.60 18.66 28.42
CA PRO A 54 23.58 17.93 29.16
C PRO A 54 22.65 17.08 28.27
N SER A 55 22.24 15.96 28.89
CA SER A 55 21.05 15.13 28.68
C SER A 55 20.92 14.33 27.39
N SER A 56 21.45 13.11 27.43
CA SER A 56 20.90 11.97 26.68
C SER A 56 19.54 11.57 27.29
N CYS A 57 18.52 11.40 26.45
CA CYS A 57 17.28 10.75 26.87
C CYS A 57 17.60 9.37 27.44
N PRO A 58 17.02 8.97 28.60
CA PRO A 58 17.23 7.65 29.16
C PRO A 58 16.79 6.61 28.13
N GLN A 59 17.74 5.80 27.65
CA GLN A 59 17.44 4.70 26.75
C GLN A 59 16.66 3.65 27.54
N VAL A 60 15.34 3.64 27.38
CA VAL A 60 14.48 2.63 28.01
C VAL A 60 14.89 1.25 27.49
N ASP A 61 15.17 0.31 28.39
CA ASP A 61 15.61 -1.02 27.96
C ASP A 61 14.50 -1.71 27.14
N PRO A 62 14.84 -2.43 26.05
CA PRO A 62 13.85 -3.00 25.12
C PRO A 62 12.81 -3.89 25.80
N PHE A 63 13.22 -4.60 26.84
CA PHE A 63 12.31 -5.43 27.63
C PHE A 63 11.27 -4.57 28.37
N SER A 64 11.69 -3.54 29.10
CA SER A 64 10.76 -2.64 29.80
C SER A 64 9.88 -1.87 28.82
N LYS A 65 10.40 -1.46 27.66
CA LYS A 65 9.60 -0.92 26.55
C LYS A 65 8.52 -1.92 26.11
N GLY A 66 8.90 -3.18 25.91
CA GLY A 66 7.98 -4.24 25.50
C GLY A 66 6.88 -4.51 26.54
N ILE A 67 7.24 -4.59 27.82
CA ILE A 67 6.27 -4.76 28.92
C ILE A 67 5.34 -3.55 29.01
N GLY A 68 5.89 -2.33 28.96
CA GLY A 68 5.10 -1.11 29.02
C GLY A 68 4.06 -1.06 27.90
N LYS A 69 4.48 -1.29 26.65
CA LYS A 69 3.56 -1.31 25.50
C LYS A 69 2.53 -2.42 25.56
N ALA A 70 2.89 -3.59 26.11
CA ALA A 70 1.93 -4.67 26.33
C ALA A 70 0.89 -4.29 27.38
N GLN A 71 1.31 -3.60 28.44
CA GLN A 71 0.43 -3.15 29.50
C GLN A 71 -0.52 -2.06 28.99
N ASP A 72 0.01 -1.07 28.27
CA ASP A 72 -0.79 -0.03 27.61
C ASP A 72 -1.82 -0.64 26.66
N ALA A 73 -1.40 -1.59 25.81
CA ALA A 73 -2.27 -2.28 24.86
C ALA A 73 -3.35 -3.11 25.57
N ALA A 74 -2.99 -3.82 26.65
CA ALA A 74 -3.92 -4.60 27.44
C ALA A 74 -4.94 -3.73 28.19
N THR A 75 -4.50 -2.57 28.72
CA THR A 75 -5.37 -1.61 29.38
C THR A 75 -6.34 -0.99 28.38
N LEU A 76 -5.84 -0.53 27.22
CA LEU A 76 -6.68 0.03 26.17
C LEU A 76 -7.68 -1.00 25.64
N ALA A 77 -7.28 -2.27 25.51
CA ALA A 77 -8.16 -3.35 25.06
C ALA A 77 -9.35 -3.61 25.98
N GLN A 78 -9.29 -3.22 27.26
CA GLN A 78 -10.40 -3.39 28.20
C GLN A 78 -11.53 -2.38 27.97
N SER A 79 -11.22 -1.21 27.42
CA SER A 79 -12.18 -0.13 27.18
C SER A 79 -12.43 0.17 25.71
N ALA A 80 -11.70 -0.45 24.77
CA ALA A 80 -11.84 -0.22 23.34
C ALA A 80 -13.22 -0.67 22.83
N GLN A 81 -13.94 0.25 22.19
CA GLN A 81 -15.29 0.02 21.63
C GLN A 81 -15.33 0.25 20.13
N SER A 82 -14.53 1.20 19.64
CA SER A 82 -14.46 1.58 18.22
C SER A 82 -13.33 0.86 17.49
N LYS A 83 -13.43 0.80 16.14
CA LYS A 83 -12.37 0.23 15.32
C LYS A 83 -11.04 0.97 15.53
N GLN A 84 -11.08 2.30 15.61
CA GLN A 84 -9.91 3.14 15.79
C GLN A 84 -9.19 2.83 17.12
N GLU A 85 -9.92 2.60 18.20
CA GLU A 85 -9.34 2.18 19.48
C GLU A 85 -8.74 0.77 19.38
N TRP A 86 -9.40 -0.16 18.70
CA TRP A 86 -8.83 -1.48 18.44
C TRP A 86 -7.59 -1.44 17.55
N ASP A 87 -7.52 -0.51 16.59
CA ASP A 87 -6.32 -0.27 15.78
C ASP A 87 -5.15 0.29 16.63
N LEU A 88 -5.43 1.09 17.66
CA LEU A 88 -4.45 1.53 18.65
C LEU A 88 -3.99 0.38 19.56
N VAL A 89 -4.90 -0.52 19.96
CA VAL A 89 -4.57 -1.77 20.68
C VAL A 89 -3.64 -2.66 19.83
N VAL A 90 -3.96 -2.82 18.54
CA VAL A 90 -3.12 -3.53 17.55
C VAL A 90 -1.72 -2.92 17.50
N THR A 91 -1.63 -1.59 17.40
CA THR A 91 -0.37 -0.85 17.38
C THR A 91 0.44 -1.08 18.66
N GLY A 92 -0.21 -1.04 19.83
CA GLY A 92 0.41 -1.32 21.11
C GLY A 92 0.98 -2.74 21.20
N TRP A 93 0.24 -3.75 20.73
CA TRP A 93 0.74 -5.13 20.68
C TRP A 93 1.91 -5.31 19.73
N ILE A 94 1.90 -4.64 18.57
CA ILE A 94 3.05 -4.65 17.64
C ILE A 94 4.30 -4.04 18.31
N GLN A 95 4.17 -2.89 18.96
CA GLN A 95 5.29 -2.25 19.67
C GLN A 95 5.78 -3.08 20.85
N ALA A 96 4.88 -3.78 21.54
CA ALA A 96 5.22 -4.72 22.60
C ALA A 96 6.03 -5.91 22.09
N ILE A 97 5.61 -6.49 20.96
CA ILE A 97 6.32 -7.58 20.28
C ILE A 97 7.71 -7.11 19.82
N GLU A 98 7.80 -5.92 19.24
CA GLU A 98 9.07 -5.32 18.82
C GLU A 98 10.03 -5.13 19.99
N GLY A 99 9.55 -4.60 21.12
CA GLY A 99 10.34 -4.45 22.35
C GLY A 99 10.87 -5.80 22.84
N MET A 100 10.02 -6.84 22.86
CA MET A 100 10.41 -8.19 23.27
C MET A 100 11.39 -8.86 22.30
N GLN A 101 11.24 -8.66 21.00
CA GLN A 101 12.15 -9.19 19.98
C GLN A 101 13.51 -8.48 20.01
N SER A 102 13.54 -7.22 20.44
CA SER A 102 14.75 -6.40 20.56
C SER A 102 15.57 -6.68 21.82
N VAL A 103 15.13 -7.60 22.69
CA VAL A 103 15.90 -8.04 23.86
C VAL A 103 17.14 -8.83 23.40
N PRO A 104 18.37 -8.42 23.77
CA PRO A 104 19.61 -9.08 23.34
C PRO A 104 19.63 -10.58 23.65
N GLN A 105 20.31 -11.39 22.81
CA GLN A 105 20.40 -12.84 23.00
C GLN A 105 21.06 -13.20 24.34
N GLU A 106 22.07 -12.45 24.75
CA GLU A 106 22.79 -12.62 26.03
C GLU A 106 22.02 -12.06 27.24
N SER A 107 20.84 -11.46 27.04
CA SER A 107 20.07 -10.92 28.15
C SER A 107 19.47 -12.04 29.00
N PRO A 108 19.56 -11.99 30.34
CA PRO A 108 18.86 -12.94 31.21
C PRO A 108 17.33 -12.89 31.04
N LYS A 109 16.80 -11.80 30.48
CA LYS A 109 15.35 -11.62 30.21
C LYS A 109 14.90 -12.27 28.89
N ARG A 110 15.83 -12.79 28.07
CA ARG A 110 15.58 -13.27 26.69
C ARG A 110 14.54 -14.39 26.62
N ALA A 111 14.69 -15.43 27.43
CA ALA A 111 13.77 -16.57 27.43
C ALA A 111 12.35 -16.16 27.84
N PHE A 112 12.21 -15.21 28.76
CA PHE A 112 10.92 -14.64 29.15
C PHE A 112 10.33 -13.79 28.02
N ALA A 113 11.12 -12.92 27.41
CA ALA A 113 10.70 -12.09 26.28
C ALA A 113 10.18 -12.94 25.12
N GLN A 114 10.86 -14.04 24.77
CA GLN A 114 10.42 -14.98 23.74
C GLN A 114 9.06 -15.62 24.04
N LYS A 115 8.81 -16.02 25.30
CA LYS A 115 7.48 -16.51 25.70
C LYS A 115 6.41 -15.43 25.61
N LYS A 116 6.74 -14.19 25.98
CA LYS A 116 5.83 -13.04 25.85
C LYS A 116 5.51 -12.70 24.40
N VAL A 117 6.43 -12.86 23.45
CA VAL A 117 6.12 -12.71 22.02
C VAL A 117 4.98 -13.63 21.60
N ALA A 118 5.00 -14.91 22.00
CA ALA A 118 3.94 -15.86 21.65
C ALA A 118 2.58 -15.48 22.27
N GLU A 119 2.58 -14.94 23.50
CA GLU A 119 1.39 -14.41 24.16
C GLU A 119 0.86 -13.16 23.45
N TYR A 120 1.73 -12.20 23.14
CA TYR A 120 1.36 -10.95 22.48
C TYR A 120 0.88 -11.16 21.06
N LEU A 121 1.39 -12.16 20.35
CA LEU A 121 0.86 -12.54 19.03
C LEU A 121 -0.59 -13.04 19.10
N LYS A 122 -0.97 -13.77 20.16
CA LYS A 122 -2.37 -14.17 20.37
C LYS A 122 -3.25 -12.97 20.70
N ASN A 123 -2.77 -12.06 21.54
CA ASN A 123 -3.51 -10.84 21.88
C ASN A 123 -3.65 -9.90 20.67
N LEU A 124 -2.63 -9.84 19.81
CA LEU A 124 -2.67 -9.12 18.55
C LEU A 124 -3.74 -9.71 17.61
N ASP A 125 -3.83 -11.03 17.50
CA ASP A 125 -4.87 -11.69 16.69
C ASP A 125 -6.28 -11.35 17.18
N VAL A 126 -6.50 -11.39 18.50
CA VAL A 126 -7.76 -10.94 19.11
C VAL A 126 -8.03 -9.47 18.80
N ALA A 127 -7.04 -8.59 18.93
CA ALA A 127 -7.19 -7.17 18.62
C ALA A 127 -7.50 -6.92 17.13
N LEU A 128 -6.92 -7.70 16.22
CA LEU A 128 -7.21 -7.64 14.79
C LEU A 128 -8.64 -8.11 14.48
N GLN A 129 -9.10 -9.19 15.10
CA GLN A 129 -10.49 -9.68 14.96
C GLN A 129 -11.48 -8.65 15.51
N LYS A 130 -11.14 -8.01 16.63
CA LYS A 130 -11.95 -6.95 17.22
C LYS A 130 -11.96 -5.69 16.35
N ALA A 131 -10.83 -5.24 15.82
CA ALA A 131 -10.77 -4.14 14.85
C ALA A 131 -11.58 -4.44 13.57
N ALA A 132 -11.60 -5.69 13.11
CA ALA A 132 -12.37 -6.10 11.94
C ALA A 132 -13.88 -6.21 12.19
N THR A 133 -14.29 -6.43 13.44
CA THR A 133 -15.72 -6.57 13.84
C THR A 133 -16.29 -5.30 14.47
N SER A 134 -15.44 -4.40 14.96
CA SER A 134 -15.80 -3.06 15.33
C SER A 134 -16.07 -2.25 14.07
N ASN A 135 -17.23 -1.61 14.02
CA ASN A 135 -17.60 -0.76 12.88
C ASN A 135 -16.53 0.33 12.71
N SER A 136 -15.80 0.29 11.59
CA SER A 136 -15.22 1.51 11.04
C SER A 136 -16.40 2.43 10.77
N GLN A 137 -16.51 3.54 11.47
CA GLN A 137 -17.50 4.54 11.12
C GLN A 137 -17.02 5.19 9.82
N LEU A 138 -17.39 4.60 8.69
CA LEU A 138 -17.15 5.17 7.38
C LEU A 138 -17.78 6.57 7.38
N PRO A 139 -17.11 7.59 6.80
CA PRO A 139 -17.68 8.93 6.70
C PRO A 139 -18.79 9.01 5.63
N PHE A 140 -19.16 7.87 5.05
CA PHE A 140 -20.19 7.71 4.04
C PHE A 140 -20.93 6.38 4.24
N THR A 141 -22.12 6.27 3.66
CA THR A 141 -22.90 5.02 3.68
C THR A 141 -22.16 3.90 2.91
N SER A 142 -21.95 2.76 3.57
CA SER A 142 -21.26 1.59 2.98
C SER A 142 -21.95 1.08 1.70
N PHE A 143 -21.14 0.67 0.73
CA PHE A 143 -21.60 -0.01 -0.49
C PHE A 143 -21.72 -1.54 -0.33
N GLY A 144 -21.63 -2.05 0.91
CA GLY A 144 -21.75 -3.47 1.19
C GLY A 144 -20.59 -4.31 0.65
N ASN A 145 -19.46 -3.69 0.33
CA ASN A 145 -18.25 -4.36 -0.13
C ASN A 145 -17.04 -3.80 0.64
N PRO A 146 -16.52 -4.51 1.65
CA PRO A 146 -15.47 -3.99 2.52
C PRO A 146 -14.18 -3.59 1.81
N ILE A 147 -13.79 -4.31 0.74
CA ILE A 147 -12.59 -3.95 -0.05
C ILE A 147 -12.84 -2.66 -0.82
N PHE A 148 -14.03 -2.51 -1.40
CA PHE A 148 -14.40 -1.29 -2.09
C PHE A 148 -14.51 -0.10 -1.13
N ASP A 149 -15.18 -0.27 0.02
CA ASP A 149 -15.36 0.78 1.02
C ASP A 149 -14.00 1.27 1.57
N GLU A 150 -13.07 0.35 1.86
CA GLU A 150 -11.71 0.71 2.26
C GLU A 150 -10.98 1.46 1.14
N GLN A 151 -11.02 0.94 -0.09
CA GLN A 151 -10.35 1.59 -1.23
C GLN A 151 -10.92 2.98 -1.51
N LEU A 152 -12.24 3.16 -1.37
CA LEU A 152 -12.89 4.46 -1.55
C LEU A 152 -12.47 5.43 -0.44
N LEU A 153 -12.49 5.01 0.82
CA LEU A 153 -12.01 5.82 1.93
C LEU A 153 -10.54 6.23 1.74
N LEU A 154 -9.70 5.27 1.35
CA LEU A 154 -8.28 5.50 1.08
C LEU A 154 -8.09 6.44 -0.11
N TYR A 155 -8.88 6.28 -1.18
CA TYR A 155 -8.84 7.15 -2.35
C TYR A 155 -9.20 8.60 -2.00
N LEU A 156 -10.30 8.80 -1.28
CA LEU A 156 -10.72 10.12 -0.83
C LEU A 156 -9.64 10.77 0.05
N SER A 157 -9.03 9.99 0.95
CA SER A 157 -7.93 10.44 1.82
C SER A 157 -6.68 10.79 1.01
N TYR A 158 -6.35 10.00 -0.01
CA TYR A 158 -5.25 10.25 -0.93
C TYR A 158 -5.45 11.57 -1.68
N VAL A 159 -6.64 11.77 -2.27
CA VAL A 159 -6.97 13.00 -3.00
C VAL A 159 -6.91 14.22 -2.07
N ALA A 160 -7.40 14.11 -0.83
CA ALA A 160 -7.30 15.18 0.14
C ALA A 160 -5.85 15.50 0.55
N ALA A 161 -5.00 14.48 0.68
CA ALA A 161 -3.62 14.64 1.12
C ALA A 161 -2.67 15.16 0.03
N VAL A 162 -2.81 14.67 -1.20
CA VAL A 162 -1.84 14.94 -2.28
C VAL A 162 -2.48 15.35 -3.61
N GLY A 163 -3.78 15.58 -3.65
CA GLY A 163 -4.55 15.86 -4.87
C GLY A 163 -4.84 14.60 -5.70
N PRO A 164 -5.59 14.73 -6.81
CA PRO A 164 -5.91 13.61 -7.69
C PRO A 164 -4.63 12.95 -8.25
N PRO A 165 -4.62 11.62 -8.43
CA PRO A 165 -3.47 10.94 -9.00
C PRO A 165 -3.29 11.32 -10.48
N ASP A 166 -2.04 11.39 -10.94
CA ASP A 166 -1.76 11.52 -12.38
C ASP A 166 -2.20 10.25 -13.12
N VAL A 167 -2.03 9.09 -12.50
CA VAL A 167 -2.40 7.78 -13.04
C VAL A 167 -3.29 7.02 -12.06
N LEU A 168 -4.48 6.63 -12.50
CA LEU A 168 -5.34 5.73 -11.75
C LEU A 168 -5.28 4.33 -12.38
N ILE A 169 -4.91 3.33 -11.58
CA ILE A 169 -5.03 1.92 -11.95
C ILE A 169 -6.40 1.42 -11.49
N VAL A 170 -7.17 0.81 -12.38
CA VAL A 170 -8.50 0.25 -12.09
C VAL A 170 -8.61 -1.18 -12.62
N GLY A 171 -9.52 -1.98 -12.07
CA GLY A 171 -9.79 -3.34 -12.52
C GLY A 171 -10.08 -4.29 -11.37
N SER A 172 -10.13 -5.59 -11.69
CA SER A 172 -10.44 -6.66 -10.74
C SER A 172 -9.36 -6.88 -9.68
N SER A 173 -9.46 -7.99 -8.94
CA SER A 173 -8.36 -8.47 -8.08
C SER A 173 -7.02 -8.56 -8.80
N ARG A 174 -7.02 -8.76 -10.13
CA ARG A 174 -5.82 -8.76 -10.97
C ARG A 174 -5.16 -7.39 -11.01
N ALA A 175 -5.90 -6.28 -11.04
CA ALA A 175 -5.35 -4.94 -10.87
C ALA A 175 -4.84 -4.72 -9.45
N LEU A 176 -5.68 -5.04 -8.46
CA LEU A 176 -5.43 -4.80 -7.03
C LEU A 176 -4.07 -5.34 -6.55
N ILE A 177 -3.64 -6.49 -7.08
CA ILE A 177 -2.39 -7.16 -6.71
C ILE A 177 -1.36 -7.22 -7.85
N GLY A 178 -1.72 -6.85 -9.08
CA GLY A 178 -0.92 -7.16 -10.28
C GLY A 178 -0.11 -6.01 -10.85
N ILE A 179 -0.27 -4.79 -10.34
CA ILE A 179 0.59 -3.65 -10.69
C ILE A 179 0.96 -2.91 -9.41
N ASP A 180 2.26 -2.84 -9.12
CA ASP A 180 2.81 -2.10 -7.98
C ASP A 180 2.97 -0.61 -8.34
N PRO A 181 2.18 0.31 -7.75
CA PRO A 181 2.25 1.74 -8.04
C PRO A 181 3.61 2.35 -7.69
N ARG A 182 4.21 1.95 -6.55
CA ARG A 182 5.50 2.52 -6.11
C ARG A 182 6.62 2.09 -7.03
N GLN A 183 6.63 0.83 -7.46
CA GLN A 183 7.60 0.37 -8.45
C GLN A 183 7.45 1.11 -9.77
N LEU A 184 6.21 1.35 -10.22
CA LEU A 184 5.92 2.09 -11.45
C LEU A 184 6.40 3.55 -11.35
N GLN A 185 6.09 4.23 -10.24
CA GLN A 185 6.56 5.58 -9.94
C GLN A 185 8.09 5.68 -10.01
N GLN A 186 8.80 4.78 -9.32
CA GLN A 186 10.27 4.77 -9.30
C GLN A 186 10.86 4.57 -10.70
N LYS A 187 10.28 3.68 -11.51
CA LYS A 187 10.77 3.39 -12.86
C LYS A 187 10.49 4.53 -13.84
N LEU A 188 9.33 5.17 -13.72
CA LEU A 188 8.99 6.35 -14.53
C LEU A 188 9.87 7.55 -14.18
N ALA A 189 10.10 7.79 -12.88
CA ALA A 189 11.02 8.84 -12.42
C ALA A 189 12.45 8.60 -12.94
N ALA A 190 12.95 7.36 -12.88
CA ALA A 190 14.25 6.99 -13.44
C ALA A 190 14.35 7.17 -14.96
N GLN A 191 13.23 7.18 -15.68
CA GLN A 191 13.15 7.47 -17.12
C GLN A 191 12.91 8.95 -17.43
N GLY A 192 13.01 9.84 -16.43
CA GLY A 192 12.81 11.27 -16.61
C GLY A 192 11.35 11.69 -16.81
N LYS A 193 10.37 10.83 -16.45
CA LYS A 193 8.93 11.16 -16.50
C LYS A 193 8.44 11.94 -15.27
N GLY A 194 9.34 12.26 -14.34
CA GLY A 194 9.05 12.99 -13.11
C GLY A 194 8.37 12.15 -12.03
N ASN A 195 7.90 12.83 -10.98
CA ASN A 195 7.30 12.22 -9.79
C ASN A 195 5.78 12.09 -9.94
N LEU A 196 5.34 11.20 -10.83
CA LEU A 196 3.91 10.98 -11.03
C LEU A 196 3.23 10.40 -9.79
N LYS A 197 2.05 10.91 -9.46
CA LYS A 197 1.16 10.36 -8.42
C LYS A 197 0.37 9.20 -8.99
N ILE A 198 0.54 8.01 -8.43
CA ILE A 198 -0.12 6.79 -8.91
C ILE A 198 -0.90 6.15 -7.77
N PHE A 199 -2.17 5.86 -8.04
CA PHE A 199 -3.05 5.16 -7.10
C PHE A 199 -3.69 3.94 -7.79
N ASN A 200 -3.79 2.82 -7.06
CA ASN A 200 -4.44 1.60 -7.50
C ASN A 200 -5.81 1.45 -6.83
N PHE A 201 -6.86 1.77 -7.58
CA PHE A 201 -8.24 1.61 -7.16
C PHE A 201 -8.84 0.28 -7.67
N GLY A 202 -8.04 -0.78 -7.65
CA GLY A 202 -8.46 -2.14 -7.97
C GLY A 202 -9.42 -2.69 -6.90
N VAL A 203 -10.46 -3.41 -7.35
CA VAL A 203 -11.50 -3.96 -6.48
C VAL A 203 -11.68 -5.44 -6.82
N ASN A 204 -11.76 -6.29 -5.80
CA ASN A 204 -11.94 -7.71 -6.02
C ASN A 204 -13.24 -7.98 -6.82
N GLY A 205 -13.14 -8.82 -7.86
CA GLY A 205 -14.25 -9.18 -8.72
C GLY A 205 -14.79 -8.05 -9.60
N ALA A 206 -14.10 -6.91 -9.73
CA ALA A 206 -14.55 -5.84 -10.61
C ALA A 206 -14.62 -6.32 -12.07
N THR A 207 -15.76 -6.06 -12.70
CA THR A 207 -16.03 -6.28 -14.12
C THR A 207 -15.95 -4.95 -14.86
N ALA A 208 -16.19 -4.95 -16.17
CA ALA A 208 -16.34 -3.71 -16.93
C ALA A 208 -17.45 -2.80 -16.39
N GLN A 209 -18.58 -3.35 -15.93
CA GLN A 209 -19.63 -2.57 -15.29
C GLN A 209 -19.18 -1.93 -13.98
N MET A 210 -18.37 -2.63 -13.18
CA MET A 210 -17.84 -2.07 -11.94
C MET A 210 -16.85 -0.93 -12.21
N VAL A 211 -15.99 -1.07 -13.22
CA VAL A 211 -15.06 0.01 -13.62
C VAL A 211 -15.81 1.21 -14.19
N ASP A 212 -16.88 0.98 -14.96
CA ASP A 212 -17.78 2.05 -15.44
C ASP A 212 -18.42 2.81 -14.26
N LEU A 213 -18.92 2.08 -13.26
CA LEU A 213 -19.47 2.65 -12.03
C LEU A 213 -18.44 3.50 -11.28
N GLN A 214 -17.23 2.99 -11.07
CA GLN A 214 -16.13 3.71 -10.41
C GLN A 214 -15.85 5.04 -11.11
N LEU A 215 -15.60 5.01 -12.42
CA LEU A 215 -15.10 6.17 -13.15
C LEU A 215 -16.18 7.22 -13.44
N ARG A 216 -17.42 6.81 -13.69
CA ARG A 216 -18.47 7.72 -14.19
C ARG A 216 -19.50 8.14 -13.15
N GLN A 217 -19.65 7.38 -12.07
CA GLN A 217 -20.71 7.61 -11.08
C GLN A 217 -20.13 7.90 -9.69
N ILE A 218 -19.16 7.11 -9.25
CA ILE A 218 -18.54 7.29 -7.93
C ILE A 218 -17.61 8.50 -7.92
N LEU A 219 -16.63 8.55 -8.83
CA LEU A 219 -15.67 9.65 -8.90
C LEU A 219 -16.28 10.93 -9.46
N THR A 220 -15.95 12.07 -8.85
CA THR A 220 -16.24 13.39 -9.43
C THR A 220 -15.20 13.78 -10.47
N ARG A 221 -15.47 14.82 -11.26
CA ARG A 221 -14.56 15.27 -12.33
C ARG A 221 -13.20 15.71 -11.79
N GLU A 222 -13.18 16.36 -10.64
CA GLU A 222 -12.00 16.88 -9.95
C GLU A 222 -11.15 15.76 -9.35
N GLN A 223 -11.77 14.59 -9.15
CA GLN A 223 -11.13 13.38 -8.66
C GLN A 223 -10.60 12.51 -9.81
N LEU A 224 -10.83 12.83 -11.08
CA LEU A 224 -10.36 11.99 -12.19
C LEU A 224 -8.85 12.15 -12.44
N PRO A 225 -8.17 11.09 -12.90
CA PRO A 225 -6.75 11.14 -13.21
C PRO A 225 -6.47 11.77 -14.58
N ARG A 226 -5.19 11.96 -14.89
CA ARG A 226 -4.72 12.34 -16.23
C ARG A 226 -4.50 11.15 -17.17
N LEU A 227 -4.39 9.94 -16.63
CA LEU A 227 -4.27 8.66 -17.36
C LEU A 227 -5.01 7.55 -16.58
N ILE A 228 -5.77 6.73 -17.29
CA ILE A 228 -6.37 5.52 -16.71
C ILE A 228 -5.62 4.29 -17.23
N VAL A 229 -5.14 3.47 -16.30
CA VAL A 229 -4.61 2.12 -16.58
C VAL A 229 -5.63 1.10 -16.10
N TRP A 230 -6.40 0.52 -17.01
CA TRP A 230 -7.34 -0.55 -16.69
C TRP A 230 -6.64 -1.90 -16.83
N ALA A 231 -6.28 -2.51 -15.71
CA ALA A 231 -5.56 -3.78 -15.68
C ALA A 231 -6.48 -4.95 -15.33
N ASP A 232 -6.71 -5.87 -16.26
CA ASP A 232 -7.62 -6.99 -16.02
C ASP A 232 -7.32 -8.21 -16.91
N GLY A 233 -8.32 -9.06 -17.13
CA GLY A 233 -8.30 -10.08 -18.17
C GLY A 233 -9.71 -10.45 -18.63
N VAL A 234 -9.79 -11.45 -19.51
CA VAL A 234 -11.03 -11.87 -20.18
C VAL A 234 -12.23 -12.11 -19.25
N ARG A 235 -11.99 -12.56 -18.00
CA ARG A 235 -13.05 -12.83 -17.00
C ARG A 235 -13.90 -11.61 -16.64
N ALA A 236 -13.32 -10.41 -16.65
CA ALA A 236 -14.01 -9.16 -16.33
C ALA A 236 -14.98 -8.72 -17.45
N PHE A 237 -14.84 -9.31 -18.65
CA PHE A 237 -15.61 -8.97 -19.84
C PHE A 237 -16.60 -10.07 -20.24
N ASN A 238 -16.69 -11.15 -19.47
CA ASN A 238 -17.67 -12.19 -19.71
C ASN A 238 -19.08 -11.72 -19.30
N SER A 239 -19.89 -11.32 -20.28
CA SER A 239 -21.30 -10.96 -20.12
C SER A 239 -22.24 -12.15 -20.05
N GLY A 240 -21.76 -13.38 -20.28
CA GLY A 240 -22.58 -14.58 -20.16
C GLY A 240 -22.95 -14.91 -18.71
N ARG A 241 -22.07 -14.58 -17.76
CA ARG A 241 -22.29 -14.87 -16.34
C ARG A 241 -22.97 -13.70 -15.61
N VAL A 242 -23.58 -14.01 -14.47
CA VAL A 242 -24.10 -13.00 -13.54
C VAL A 242 -22.94 -12.19 -12.97
N ASP A 243 -23.09 -10.87 -12.99
CA ASP A 243 -22.15 -9.93 -12.39
C ASP A 243 -22.48 -9.70 -10.91
N ARG A 244 -22.04 -10.63 -10.06
CA ARG A 244 -22.35 -10.60 -8.62
C ARG A 244 -21.79 -9.35 -7.94
N THR A 245 -20.57 -8.95 -8.30
CA THR A 245 -19.91 -7.77 -7.71
C THR A 245 -20.72 -6.51 -8.01
N TYR A 246 -21.02 -6.26 -9.28
CA TYR A 246 -21.81 -5.09 -9.68
C TYR A 246 -23.22 -5.14 -9.08
N ASN A 247 -23.89 -6.30 -9.13
CA ASN A 247 -25.26 -6.44 -8.62
C ASN A 247 -25.33 -6.18 -7.10
N SER A 248 -24.34 -6.65 -6.34
CA SER A 248 -24.22 -6.34 -4.91
C SER A 248 -24.02 -4.85 -4.67
N MET A 249 -23.16 -4.22 -5.48
CA MET A 249 -22.88 -2.78 -5.38
C MET A 249 -24.13 -1.94 -5.63
N VAL A 250 -24.87 -2.19 -6.71
CA VAL A 250 -26.07 -1.39 -7.04
C VAL A 250 -27.27 -1.68 -6.13
N ALA A 251 -27.27 -2.80 -5.41
CA ALA A 251 -28.28 -3.11 -4.41
C ALA A 251 -27.97 -2.50 -3.02
N SER A 252 -26.80 -1.89 -2.84
CA SER A 252 -26.33 -1.39 -1.54
C SER A 252 -26.98 -0.06 -1.13
N GLN A 253 -26.98 0.20 0.17
CA GLN A 253 -27.40 1.50 0.72
C GLN A 253 -26.50 2.64 0.22
N GLY A 254 -25.18 2.43 0.14
CA GLY A 254 -24.25 3.42 -0.41
C GLY A 254 -24.57 3.81 -1.86
N TYR A 255 -24.99 2.85 -2.70
CA TYR A 255 -25.44 3.17 -4.05
C TYR A 255 -26.77 3.93 -4.05
N GLN A 256 -27.70 3.59 -3.15
CA GLN A 256 -28.95 4.35 -2.96
C GLN A 256 -28.69 5.81 -2.54
N SER A 257 -27.75 6.04 -1.63
CA SER A 257 -27.30 7.39 -1.26
C SER A 257 -26.67 8.12 -2.45
N LEU A 258 -25.79 7.45 -3.21
CA LEU A 258 -25.13 8.03 -4.38
C LEU A 258 -26.14 8.52 -5.44
N ILE A 259 -27.16 7.72 -5.76
CA ILE A 259 -28.19 8.10 -6.73
C ILE A 259 -29.14 9.18 -6.19
N ALA A 260 -29.28 9.30 -4.86
CA ALA A 260 -30.00 10.39 -4.20
C ALA A 260 -29.19 11.70 -4.17
N GLY A 261 -27.94 11.70 -4.64
CA GLY A 261 -27.04 12.85 -4.68
C GLY A 261 -26.15 13.00 -3.45
N ASP A 262 -26.28 12.12 -2.46
CA ASP A 262 -25.39 12.05 -1.30
C ASP A 262 -24.13 11.28 -1.66
N ARG A 263 -23.09 12.03 -2.05
CA ARG A 263 -21.83 11.45 -2.52
C ARG A 263 -20.91 11.11 -1.35
N PRO A 264 -20.12 10.03 -1.45
CA PRO A 264 -19.10 9.72 -0.46
C PRO A 264 -18.08 10.87 -0.32
N THR A 265 -18.00 11.44 0.88
CA THR A 265 -17.05 12.51 1.22
C THR A 265 -16.32 12.20 2.52
N LEU A 266 -15.17 12.83 2.72
CA LEU A 266 -14.56 12.89 4.06
C LEU A 266 -15.31 13.90 4.92
N PRO A 267 -15.24 13.78 6.25
CA PRO A 267 -15.79 14.79 7.15
C PRO A 267 -15.12 16.13 6.86
N SER A 268 -15.91 17.19 6.69
CA SER A 268 -15.39 18.55 6.61
C SER A 268 -14.74 18.88 7.95
N THR A 269 -13.43 19.20 7.96
CA THR A 269 -12.81 19.82 9.12
C THR A 269 -13.49 21.17 9.32
N SER A 270 -14.33 21.30 10.35
CA SER A 270 -14.75 22.61 10.85
C SER A 270 -13.49 23.32 11.32
N SER A 271 -12.97 24.22 10.48
CA SER A 271 -11.94 25.18 10.87
C SER A 271 -12.56 26.18 11.83
N ASP A 272 -12.32 25.99 13.12
CA ASP A 272 -12.31 27.06 14.14
C ASP A 272 -11.49 26.64 15.37
N THR A 273 -10.29 26.13 15.14
CA THR A 273 -9.16 26.32 16.05
C THR A 273 -7.90 26.42 15.20
N ALA A 274 -7.60 27.65 14.77
CA ALA A 274 -6.27 27.99 14.30
C ALA A 274 -5.24 27.65 15.39
N ASP A 275 -4.08 27.17 14.95
CA ASP A 275 -2.81 27.04 15.67
C ASP A 275 -2.82 27.57 17.12
N ALA A 276 -3.00 26.67 18.07
CA ALA A 276 -2.39 26.83 19.38
C ALA A 276 -1.52 25.59 19.60
N CYS A 277 -0.21 25.80 19.72
CA CYS A 277 0.66 24.83 20.36
C CYS A 277 -0.01 24.45 21.69
N GLU A 278 -0.40 23.19 21.87
CA GLU A 278 -0.80 22.69 23.18
C GLU A 278 0.42 22.81 24.11
N ASP A 279 0.44 23.85 24.93
CA ASP A 279 1.28 23.91 26.10
C ASP A 279 0.87 22.76 27.03
N ILE A 280 1.74 21.77 27.16
CA ILE A 280 1.60 20.71 28.16
C ILE A 280 1.68 21.40 29.53
N PRO A 281 0.65 21.30 30.40
CA PRO A 281 0.73 21.90 31.72
C PRO A 281 1.80 21.19 32.55
N ASP A 282 2.87 21.91 32.89
CA ASP A 282 3.85 21.54 33.90
C ASP A 282 3.18 21.51 35.28
N ALA A 283 2.47 20.43 35.59
CA ALA A 283 1.91 20.21 36.91
C ALA A 283 1.80 18.71 37.20
N ALA A 284 2.92 18.08 37.60
CA ALA A 284 2.99 17.19 38.76
C ALA A 284 4.35 16.49 38.89
N ILE A 285 5.41 17.26 39.15
CA ILE A 285 6.51 16.74 39.99
C ILE A 285 6.38 17.45 41.33
N SER A 286 5.71 16.80 42.27
CA SER A 286 5.94 17.06 43.69
C SER A 286 6.00 15.75 44.43
N GLN A 287 7.23 15.45 44.84
CA GLN A 287 7.57 14.50 45.87
C GLN A 287 6.70 14.75 47.11
N LYS A 288 6.02 13.72 47.61
CA LYS A 288 5.84 13.57 49.06
C LYS A 288 6.13 12.16 49.52
N THR A 289 7.02 12.16 50.49
CA THR A 289 7.62 11.12 51.29
C THR A 289 6.62 10.40 52.19
N LYS A 290 7.02 9.19 52.60
CA LYS A 290 6.38 8.25 53.54
C LYS A 290 5.77 8.90 54.80
N GLN A 291 4.62 8.39 55.23
CA GLN A 291 4.31 8.21 56.65
C GLN A 291 3.38 7.00 56.89
N LYS A 292 3.74 6.20 57.91
CA LYS A 292 2.98 5.09 58.50
C LYS A 292 2.09 5.64 59.64
N SER A 293 0.87 5.11 59.79
CA SER A 293 0.33 4.62 61.09
C SER A 293 -1.11 4.07 61.01
N ASN A 294 -1.24 2.79 61.35
CA ASN A 294 -2.25 2.04 62.12
C ASN A 294 -3.80 2.26 62.04
N SER A 295 -4.45 1.14 61.68
CA SER A 295 -5.63 0.44 62.27
C SER A 295 -7.00 1.12 62.43
N SER A 296 -8.04 0.54 61.78
CA SER A 296 -8.96 -0.44 62.40
C SER A 296 -10.05 -0.97 61.43
N ASP A 297 -10.12 -2.30 61.34
CA ASP A 297 -11.28 -3.22 61.26
C ASP A 297 -12.30 -3.34 60.09
N SER A 298 -12.53 -4.63 59.74
CA SER A 298 -13.67 -5.30 59.06
C SER A 298 -13.94 -4.97 57.57
N THR A 299 -14.19 -5.86 56.59
CA THR A 299 -14.66 -7.27 56.51
C THR A 299 -14.20 -7.91 55.17
N HIS A 300 -14.00 -9.24 55.16
CA HIS A 300 -13.75 -10.13 53.99
C HIS A 300 -15.07 -10.53 53.28
N PRO A 301 -15.12 -11.01 51.99
CA PRO A 301 -14.54 -12.30 51.51
C PRO A 301 -13.91 -12.29 50.08
N THR A 302 -12.67 -12.78 49.91
CA THR A 302 -12.24 -14.07 49.28
C THR A 302 -12.78 -14.44 47.90
N VAL A 303 -11.91 -14.54 46.87
CA VAL A 303 -11.82 -15.70 45.92
C VAL A 303 -10.39 -15.89 45.38
N ALA A 304 -9.85 -17.08 45.69
CA ALA A 304 -8.86 -17.97 45.03
C ALA A 304 -7.73 -17.44 44.12
N VAL A 305 -6.50 -17.71 44.56
CA VAL A 305 -5.26 -17.79 43.76
C VAL A 305 -5.10 -19.21 43.23
N MET A 306 -4.90 -19.38 41.91
CA MET A 306 -4.47 -20.67 41.34
C MET A 306 -3.07 -20.55 40.74
N ARG A 307 -2.10 -21.18 41.42
CA ARG A 307 -0.71 -21.36 41.01
C ARG A 307 -0.62 -22.52 40.01
N TRP A 308 0.11 -22.33 38.90
CA TRP A 308 0.56 -23.43 38.04
C TRP A 308 2.09 -23.52 38.00
N ARG A 309 2.57 -24.75 38.19
CA ARG A 309 3.97 -25.17 38.33
C ARG A 309 4.69 -25.23 36.98
N LEU A 310 5.99 -24.89 37.00
CA LEU A 310 6.92 -24.96 35.88
C LEU A 310 7.31 -26.41 35.56
N ALA A 311 7.25 -26.79 34.27
CA ALA A 311 8.01 -27.91 33.71
C ALA A 311 9.17 -27.35 32.86
N ARG A 312 10.39 -27.77 33.17
CA ARG A 312 11.63 -27.40 32.46
C ARG A 312 11.86 -28.36 31.29
N VAL A 313 12.33 -27.83 30.17
CA VAL A 313 13.09 -28.60 29.17
C VAL A 313 14.26 -27.71 28.72
N SER A 314 15.47 -28.26 28.80
CA SER A 314 16.74 -27.64 28.41
C SER A 314 17.10 -28.07 26.98
N PHE A 315 17.83 -27.24 26.22
CA PHE A 315 19.08 -27.61 25.52
C PHE A 315 19.71 -26.39 24.80
N GLU A 316 20.97 -26.56 24.44
CA GLU A 316 22.09 -25.61 24.50
C GLU A 316 22.33 -24.74 23.25
N THR A 317 23.17 -23.73 23.50
CA THR A 317 23.66 -22.57 22.75
C THR A 317 24.76 -22.84 21.72
N ALA A 318 24.89 -21.96 20.70
CA ALA A 318 26.12 -21.27 20.21
C ALA A 318 26.01 -20.87 18.71
N SER A 319 26.65 -19.82 18.15
CA SER A 319 27.23 -18.54 18.61
C SER A 319 27.80 -17.77 17.37
N ASN A 320 27.84 -16.42 17.45
CA ASN A 320 28.82 -15.47 16.85
C ASN A 320 28.79 -15.11 15.33
N SER A 321 29.12 -13.90 14.84
CA SER A 321 29.43 -12.57 15.41
C SER A 321 29.61 -11.50 14.28
N THR A 322 29.43 -10.23 14.67
CA THR A 322 29.59 -8.86 14.07
C THR A 322 30.97 -8.53 13.42
N PRO A 323 31.28 -7.34 12.77
CA PRO A 323 30.77 -5.96 13.04
C PRO A 323 30.68 -4.90 11.87
N SER A 324 30.17 -3.71 12.24
CA SER A 324 29.88 -2.45 11.52
C SER A 324 31.13 -1.53 11.33
N PRO A 325 31.10 -0.35 10.63
CA PRO A 325 30.39 0.85 11.10
C PRO A 325 29.66 1.73 10.03
N ILE A 326 28.41 2.08 10.37
CA ILE A 326 27.80 3.43 10.47
C ILE A 326 27.49 4.25 9.18
N ASN A 327 26.18 4.57 9.06
CA ASN A 327 25.45 5.51 8.18
C ASN A 327 24.67 5.00 6.94
N ARG A 328 24.03 3.83 7.05
CA ARG A 328 22.80 3.48 6.29
C ARG A 328 21.87 2.57 7.13
N LEU A 329 20.83 3.14 7.74
CA LEU A 329 19.75 2.39 8.40
C LEU A 329 18.43 2.72 7.67
N LEU A 330 17.57 1.79 7.26
CA LEU A 330 17.50 0.37 7.61
C LEU A 330 16.70 -0.41 6.54
N LEU A 331 17.35 -0.88 5.46
CA LEU A 331 16.74 -1.89 4.57
C LEU A 331 17.67 -2.96 4.01
N THR A 332 18.94 -3.01 4.41
CA THR A 332 19.84 -4.05 3.90
C THR A 332 20.96 -4.31 4.90
N GLN A 333 20.82 -5.39 5.66
CA GLN A 333 21.84 -6.43 5.82
C GLN A 333 21.19 -7.66 6.48
N LEU A 334 20.43 -8.37 5.66
CA LEU A 334 20.05 -9.77 5.86
C LEU A 334 21.10 -10.64 5.18
N SER A 335 22.11 -11.02 5.93
CA SER A 335 23.00 -12.15 5.65
C SER A 335 23.32 -12.71 7.04
N GLN A 336 22.85 -13.87 7.51
CA GLN A 336 22.30 -15.06 6.89
C GLN A 336 21.06 -15.53 7.68
N GLY A 337 20.08 -16.13 7.00
CA GLY A 337 19.27 -17.19 7.58
C GLY A 337 17.94 -16.85 8.28
N GLN A 338 17.58 -15.60 8.57
CA GLN A 338 16.25 -15.33 9.16
C GLN A 338 15.72 -13.92 8.83
N MET A 339 14.65 -13.89 8.01
CA MET A 339 13.88 -12.68 7.69
C MET A 339 13.02 -12.24 8.89
N PRO A 340 12.77 -10.93 9.08
CA PRO A 340 11.99 -10.41 10.19
C PRO A 340 10.53 -10.88 10.15
N SER A 341 10.07 -11.44 11.27
CA SER A 341 8.76 -12.09 11.45
C SER A 341 7.53 -11.18 11.25
N ARG A 342 7.71 -9.89 10.96
CA ARG A 342 6.63 -8.94 10.61
C ARG A 342 5.95 -9.25 9.27
N LEU A 343 6.68 -9.87 8.33
CA LEU A 343 6.13 -10.34 7.04
C LEU A 343 5.42 -11.71 7.15
N THR A 344 5.68 -12.47 8.21
CA THR A 344 5.21 -13.86 8.31
C THR A 344 3.76 -13.97 8.83
N LEU A 345 3.27 -12.97 9.58
CA LEU A 345 1.89 -13.00 10.09
C LEU A 345 0.84 -12.58 9.05
N VAL A 346 1.17 -11.64 8.16
CA VAL A 346 0.32 -11.29 7.00
C VAL A 346 0.28 -12.44 5.98
N ARG A 347 1.40 -13.17 5.84
CA ARG A 347 1.55 -14.37 4.98
C ARG A 347 0.68 -15.57 5.35
N ASN A 348 0.30 -15.70 6.62
CA ASN A 348 -0.42 -16.89 7.11
C ASN A 348 -1.94 -16.75 7.08
N THR A 349 -2.48 -15.73 6.42
CA THR A 349 -3.90 -15.75 6.01
C THR A 349 -4.05 -16.78 4.90
N THR A 350 -4.51 -17.96 5.29
CA THR A 350 -4.86 -19.02 4.36
C THR A 350 -6.16 -18.59 3.66
N GLY A 351 -6.04 -17.81 2.57
CA GLY A 351 -7.13 -17.57 1.62
C GLY A 351 -8.01 -16.31 1.83
N GLY A 352 -7.46 -15.10 1.91
CA GLY A 352 -8.30 -13.89 1.90
C GLY A 352 -7.61 -12.59 1.49
N TYR A 353 -8.28 -11.80 0.65
CA TYR A 353 -7.98 -10.38 0.44
C TYR A 353 -8.28 -9.65 1.74
N ASN A 354 -7.23 -9.22 2.46
CA ASN A 354 -7.38 -8.43 3.68
C ASN A 354 -7.21 -6.95 3.34
N SER A 355 -8.24 -6.12 3.58
CA SER A 355 -8.19 -4.67 3.35
C SER A 355 -7.06 -3.99 4.11
N PHE A 356 -6.70 -4.45 5.31
CA PHE A 356 -5.60 -3.90 6.10
C PHE A 356 -4.20 -4.10 5.49
N ALA A 357 -4.08 -5.04 4.54
CA ALA A 357 -2.83 -5.26 3.83
C ALA A 357 -2.70 -4.39 2.57
N ILE A 358 -3.75 -3.64 2.20
CA ILE A 358 -3.69 -2.64 1.12
C ILE A 358 -2.80 -1.49 1.60
N ASP A 359 -1.78 -1.15 0.82
CA ASP A 359 -0.87 -0.05 1.13
C ASP A 359 -1.47 1.32 0.80
N ALA A 360 -0.78 2.40 1.17
CA ALA A 360 -1.26 3.77 0.98
C ALA A 360 -1.49 4.18 -0.49
N ASN A 361 -0.98 3.40 -1.45
CA ASN A 361 -1.22 3.60 -2.89
C ASN A 361 -2.31 2.68 -3.43
N GLY A 362 -3.07 1.99 -2.56
CA GLY A 362 -4.17 1.11 -2.95
C GLY A 362 -3.72 -0.26 -3.48
N PHE A 363 -2.45 -0.63 -3.28
CA PHE A 363 -1.90 -1.91 -3.75
C PHE A 363 -1.90 -2.97 -2.66
N LEU A 364 -2.29 -4.20 -3.00
CA LEU A 364 -2.23 -5.34 -2.07
C LEU A 364 -1.05 -6.26 -2.40
N PRO A 365 0.09 -6.16 -1.68
CA PRO A 365 1.27 -6.96 -1.94
C PRO A 365 1.13 -8.38 -1.36
N LEU A 366 0.73 -9.34 -2.20
CA LEU A 366 0.81 -10.76 -1.87
C LEU A 366 2.20 -11.31 -2.20
N ASP A 367 2.76 -12.19 -1.38
CA ASP A 367 4.13 -12.68 -1.58
C ASP A 367 4.29 -14.20 -1.59
N SER A 368 3.18 -14.91 -1.47
CA SER A 368 3.12 -16.34 -1.80
C SER A 368 3.47 -16.57 -3.26
N ARG A 369 4.09 -17.72 -3.51
CA ARG A 369 4.51 -18.17 -4.84
C ARG A 369 3.72 -19.40 -5.21
N PHE A 370 3.15 -19.39 -6.40
CA PHE A 370 2.39 -20.49 -6.93
C PHE A 370 3.33 -21.66 -7.22
N ASP A 371 3.06 -22.79 -6.58
CA ASP A 371 3.64 -24.07 -6.92
C ASP A 371 2.47 -25.02 -7.23
N PRO A 372 2.28 -25.43 -8.50
CA PRO A 372 1.19 -26.32 -8.88
C PRO A 372 1.13 -27.60 -8.06
N LYS A 373 2.29 -28.16 -7.65
CA LYS A 373 2.33 -29.44 -6.93
C LYS A 373 1.69 -29.33 -5.55
N THR A 374 1.96 -28.25 -4.82
CA THR A 374 1.46 -28.04 -3.46
C THR A 374 0.12 -27.31 -3.44
N TYR A 375 -0.11 -26.40 -4.38
CA TYR A 375 -1.37 -25.66 -4.48
C TYR A 375 -2.57 -26.58 -4.74
N TYR A 376 -2.43 -27.52 -5.69
CA TYR A 376 -3.54 -28.41 -6.08
C TYR A 376 -3.81 -29.55 -5.10
N GLN A 377 -2.99 -29.71 -4.06
CA GLN A 377 -3.31 -30.57 -2.92
C GLN A 377 -4.40 -29.95 -2.04
N LYS A 378 -4.50 -28.62 -2.02
CA LYS A 378 -5.43 -27.85 -1.17
C LYS A 378 -6.60 -27.25 -1.95
N ASN A 379 -6.39 -26.93 -3.22
CA ASN A 379 -7.38 -26.32 -4.09
C ASN A 379 -7.58 -27.24 -5.30
N PRO A 380 -8.73 -27.91 -5.49
CA PRO A 380 -8.92 -28.79 -6.64
C PRO A 380 -8.80 -28.05 -7.97
N ARG A 381 -8.22 -28.71 -9.00
CA ARG A 381 -8.19 -28.17 -10.37
C ARG A 381 -9.62 -28.06 -10.91
N VAL A 382 -9.98 -26.88 -11.40
CA VAL A 382 -11.23 -26.65 -12.13
C VAL A 382 -10.90 -26.43 -13.60
N ALA A 383 -11.30 -27.37 -14.46
CA ALA A 383 -11.18 -27.20 -15.90
C ALA A 383 -12.06 -26.04 -16.38
N GLY A 384 -11.59 -25.26 -17.36
CA GLY A 384 -12.28 -24.07 -17.89
C GLY A 384 -13.67 -24.36 -18.45
N ARG A 385 -13.95 -25.59 -18.88
CA ARG A 385 -15.30 -26.02 -19.30
C ARG A 385 -16.31 -26.08 -18.14
N TYR A 386 -15.84 -26.11 -16.89
CA TYR A 386 -16.65 -26.14 -15.67
C TYR A 386 -16.43 -24.91 -14.78
N ASP A 387 -15.60 -23.97 -15.22
CA ASP A 387 -15.31 -22.75 -14.49
C ASP A 387 -16.42 -21.73 -14.73
N ALA A 388 -17.12 -21.34 -13.67
CA ALA A 388 -18.22 -20.38 -13.72
C ALA A 388 -17.78 -18.96 -14.16
N ASP A 389 -16.49 -18.64 -14.05
CA ASP A 389 -15.96 -17.38 -14.60
C ASP A 389 -15.98 -17.38 -16.15
N TYR A 390 -15.97 -18.57 -16.75
CA TYR A 390 -15.94 -18.81 -18.19
C TYR A 390 -17.22 -19.45 -18.73
N GLN A 391 -18.23 -19.69 -17.90
CA GLN A 391 -19.45 -20.39 -18.32
C GLN A 391 -20.73 -19.79 -17.70
N PRO A 392 -21.74 -19.44 -18.53
CA PRO A 392 -21.65 -19.34 -19.99
C PRO A 392 -20.73 -18.18 -20.40
N PHE A 393 -20.22 -18.19 -21.63
CA PHE A 393 -19.27 -17.18 -22.12
C PHE A 393 -19.86 -16.32 -23.24
N SER A 394 -19.84 -15.01 -23.05
CA SER A 394 -20.13 -14.04 -24.12
C SER A 394 -19.33 -12.77 -23.92
N LEU A 395 -18.65 -12.31 -24.97
CA LEU A 395 -18.05 -10.97 -24.99
C LEU A 395 -19.07 -9.90 -25.40
N ALA A 396 -20.25 -10.28 -25.89
CA ALA A 396 -21.35 -9.36 -26.17
C ALA A 396 -22.27 -9.26 -24.94
N GLY A 397 -22.78 -8.05 -24.66
CA GLY A 397 -23.71 -7.79 -23.57
C GLY A 397 -23.30 -6.59 -22.71
N GLN A 398 -23.63 -6.66 -21.41
CA GLN A 398 -23.47 -5.53 -20.49
C GLN A 398 -22.00 -5.14 -20.27
N GLN A 399 -21.08 -6.11 -20.27
CA GLN A 399 -19.66 -5.80 -20.10
C GLN A 399 -19.08 -5.08 -21.33
N ALA A 400 -19.52 -5.44 -22.54
CA ALA A 400 -19.16 -4.70 -23.75
C ALA A 400 -19.78 -3.29 -23.78
N THR A 401 -21.01 -3.15 -23.29
CA THR A 401 -21.67 -1.84 -23.16
C THR A 401 -20.92 -0.95 -22.20
N ALA A 402 -20.48 -1.49 -21.05
CA ALA A 402 -19.66 -0.77 -20.08
C ALA A 402 -18.29 -0.39 -20.64
N LEU A 403 -17.59 -1.29 -21.34
CA LEU A 403 -16.33 -0.99 -22.04
C LEU A 403 -16.49 0.21 -22.99
N ASN A 404 -17.52 0.18 -23.84
CA ASN A 404 -17.79 1.27 -24.78
C ASN A 404 -18.11 2.58 -24.06
N SER A 405 -18.82 2.50 -22.95
CA SER A 405 -19.16 3.67 -22.15
C SER A 405 -17.94 4.30 -21.46
N VAL A 406 -17.06 3.49 -20.88
CA VAL A 406 -15.78 3.96 -20.31
C VAL A 406 -14.90 4.59 -21.39
N LYS A 407 -14.79 3.96 -22.57
CA LYS A 407 -14.04 4.54 -23.71
C LYS A 407 -14.62 5.88 -24.15
N ALA A 408 -15.94 5.98 -24.29
CA ALA A 408 -16.60 7.22 -24.69
C ALA A 408 -16.40 8.32 -23.65
N PHE A 409 -16.53 7.98 -22.36
CA PHE A 409 -16.30 8.89 -21.24
C PHE A 409 -14.84 9.37 -21.18
N ALA A 410 -13.87 8.46 -21.25
CA ALA A 410 -12.45 8.80 -21.23
C ALA A 410 -12.09 9.75 -22.38
N ARG A 411 -12.62 9.49 -23.59
CA ARG A 411 -12.46 10.39 -24.74
C ARG A 411 -13.10 11.76 -24.51
N GLN A 412 -14.30 11.81 -23.93
CA GLN A 412 -14.98 13.06 -23.61
C GLN A 412 -14.22 13.90 -22.58
N GLN A 413 -13.62 13.24 -21.57
CA GLN A 413 -12.78 13.88 -20.55
C GLN A 413 -11.34 14.13 -21.03
N GLN A 414 -11.00 13.72 -22.26
CA GLN A 414 -9.65 13.79 -22.84
C GLN A 414 -8.60 13.04 -22.01
N ILE A 415 -9.00 11.96 -21.35
CA ILE A 415 -8.13 11.08 -20.55
C ILE A 415 -7.77 9.88 -21.42
N PRO A 416 -6.48 9.62 -21.69
CA PRO A 416 -6.08 8.39 -22.37
C PRO A 416 -6.47 7.16 -21.53
N LEU A 417 -6.97 6.13 -22.20
CA LEU A 417 -7.36 4.87 -21.58
C LEU A 417 -6.45 3.75 -22.07
N VAL A 418 -5.68 3.17 -21.16
CA VAL A 418 -4.78 2.05 -21.45
C VAL A 418 -5.32 0.80 -20.79
N PHE A 419 -5.73 -0.18 -21.58
CA PHE A 419 -6.06 -1.50 -21.07
C PHE A 419 -4.81 -2.39 -21.05
N VAL A 420 -4.53 -3.02 -19.92
CA VAL A 420 -3.43 -3.98 -19.73
C VAL A 420 -4.03 -5.35 -19.46
N ASN A 421 -3.89 -6.27 -20.42
CA ASN A 421 -4.26 -7.66 -20.22
C ASN A 421 -3.14 -8.36 -19.44
N LEU A 422 -3.38 -8.66 -18.17
CA LEU A 422 -2.34 -9.20 -17.30
C LEU A 422 -2.01 -10.68 -17.64
N PRO A 423 -0.80 -11.17 -17.32
CA PRO A 423 -0.44 -12.57 -17.50
C PRO A 423 -1.33 -13.56 -16.73
N ILE A 424 -1.30 -14.82 -17.15
CA ILE A 424 -1.78 -16.00 -16.42
C ILE A 424 -0.83 -17.17 -16.63
N THR A 425 -0.86 -18.14 -15.74
CA THR A 425 0.02 -19.32 -15.85
C THR A 425 -0.43 -20.26 -16.97
N GLN A 426 0.52 -21.01 -17.53
CA GLN A 426 0.26 -22.08 -18.49
C GLN A 426 -0.66 -23.16 -17.91
N ASP A 427 -0.50 -23.47 -16.61
CA ASP A 427 -1.32 -24.47 -15.91
C ASP A 427 -2.80 -24.04 -15.84
N TYR A 428 -3.06 -22.74 -15.69
CA TYR A 428 -4.42 -22.20 -15.76
C TYR A 428 -4.99 -22.13 -17.19
N LEU A 429 -4.14 -21.80 -18.18
CA LEU A 429 -4.52 -21.52 -19.57
C LEU A 429 -4.76 -22.81 -20.40
N ASP A 430 -5.77 -23.57 -20.01
CA ASP A 430 -6.27 -24.74 -20.75
C ASP A 430 -6.88 -24.35 -22.12
N PRO A 431 -7.20 -25.32 -23.00
CA PRO A 431 -7.71 -25.02 -24.34
C PRO A 431 -9.00 -24.18 -24.38
N VAL A 432 -9.89 -24.33 -23.39
CA VAL A 432 -11.13 -23.55 -23.31
C VAL A 432 -10.81 -22.11 -22.98
N ARG A 433 -10.03 -21.88 -21.91
CA ARG A 433 -9.62 -20.53 -21.51
C ARG A 433 -8.78 -19.86 -22.59
N ARG A 434 -7.91 -20.61 -23.27
CA ARG A 434 -7.11 -20.11 -24.40
C ARG A 434 -7.96 -19.61 -25.55
N THR A 435 -9.00 -20.37 -25.90
CA THR A 435 -9.95 -19.94 -26.94
C THR A 435 -10.66 -18.64 -26.55
N ARG A 436 -11.07 -18.50 -25.29
CA ARG A 436 -11.72 -17.28 -24.79
C ARG A 436 -10.77 -16.08 -24.76
N GLU A 437 -9.54 -16.31 -24.33
CA GLU A 437 -8.48 -15.31 -24.31
C GLU A 437 -8.19 -14.79 -25.72
N GLN A 438 -8.06 -15.69 -26.70
CA GLN A 438 -7.87 -15.30 -28.11
C GLN A 438 -9.05 -14.47 -28.66
N GLN A 439 -10.29 -14.85 -28.33
CA GLN A 439 -11.48 -14.07 -28.71
C GLN A 439 -11.45 -12.66 -28.10
N PHE A 440 -11.05 -12.56 -26.83
CA PHE A 440 -10.91 -11.29 -26.12
C PHE A 440 -9.80 -10.42 -26.70
N GLN A 441 -8.60 -10.96 -26.89
CA GLN A 441 -7.47 -10.28 -27.51
C GLN A 441 -7.83 -9.72 -28.88
N GLN A 442 -8.47 -10.53 -29.74
CA GLN A 442 -8.94 -10.07 -31.05
C GLN A 442 -9.96 -8.93 -30.95
N MET A 443 -10.90 -9.01 -30.01
CA MET A 443 -11.89 -7.96 -29.77
C MET A 443 -11.20 -6.65 -29.33
N MET A 444 -10.28 -6.72 -28.37
CA MET A 444 -9.59 -5.55 -27.83
C MET A 444 -8.65 -4.92 -28.86
N GLN A 445 -7.92 -5.73 -29.63
CA GLN A 445 -7.04 -5.26 -30.69
C GLN A 445 -7.82 -4.53 -31.80
N ARG A 446 -8.98 -5.05 -32.22
CA ARG A 446 -9.85 -4.38 -33.19
C ARG A 446 -10.40 -3.04 -32.69
N GLN A 447 -10.49 -2.88 -31.37
CA GLN A 447 -11.05 -1.70 -30.72
C GLN A 447 -10.01 -0.65 -30.33
N ALA A 448 -8.71 -0.99 -30.39
CA ALA A 448 -7.60 -0.09 -30.10
C ALA A 448 -7.53 1.07 -31.11
N GLY A 449 -7.10 2.23 -30.64
CA GLY A 449 -7.10 3.50 -31.37
C GLY A 449 -8.02 4.55 -30.75
N GLY A 450 -7.95 5.79 -31.24
CA GLY A 450 -8.86 6.87 -30.81
C GLY A 450 -8.79 7.23 -29.31
N GLY A 451 -7.61 7.13 -28.70
CA GLY A 451 -7.39 7.38 -27.26
C GLY A 451 -7.49 6.13 -26.38
N PHE A 452 -7.76 4.95 -26.98
CA PHE A 452 -7.74 3.65 -26.31
C PHE A 452 -6.54 2.81 -26.75
N THR A 453 -5.65 2.46 -25.81
CA THR A 453 -4.48 1.61 -26.06
C THR A 453 -4.71 0.24 -25.44
N PHE A 454 -4.40 -0.83 -26.18
CA PHE A 454 -4.42 -2.20 -25.67
C PHE A 454 -3.00 -2.75 -25.57
N ILE A 455 -2.60 -3.16 -24.36
CA ILE A 455 -1.31 -3.78 -24.07
C ILE A 455 -1.59 -5.22 -23.63
N ASP A 456 -1.21 -6.17 -24.48
CA ASP A 456 -1.41 -7.59 -24.20
C ASP A 456 -0.17 -8.23 -23.57
N LEU A 457 -0.27 -8.59 -22.29
CA LEU A 457 0.76 -9.34 -21.56
C LEU A 457 0.28 -10.76 -21.23
N GLY A 458 -0.92 -11.16 -21.68
CA GLY A 458 -1.56 -12.44 -21.31
C GLY A 458 -0.74 -13.67 -21.71
N GLY A 459 0.05 -13.58 -22.78
CA GLY A 459 0.94 -14.63 -23.25
C GLY A 459 2.35 -14.64 -22.63
N GLN A 460 2.66 -13.70 -21.73
CA GLN A 460 3.95 -13.65 -21.06
C GLN A 460 3.94 -14.51 -19.79
N TRP A 461 5.14 -14.92 -19.37
CA TRP A 461 5.37 -15.59 -18.09
C TRP A 461 4.56 -16.87 -17.83
N LEU A 462 4.14 -17.54 -18.90
CA LEU A 462 3.32 -18.75 -18.84
C LEU A 462 3.95 -19.85 -17.96
N THR A 463 5.28 -19.91 -17.85
CA THR A 463 6.00 -20.92 -17.06
C THR A 463 6.65 -20.38 -15.78
N GLN A 464 6.52 -19.09 -15.49
CA GLN A 464 7.19 -18.39 -14.40
C GLN A 464 6.27 -18.32 -13.19
N ASN A 465 5.90 -19.49 -12.67
CA ASN A 465 4.95 -19.63 -11.57
C ASN A 465 5.35 -18.83 -10.32
N GLU A 466 6.65 -18.55 -10.14
CA GLU A 466 7.18 -17.76 -9.04
C GLU A 466 6.70 -16.29 -9.04
N TYR A 467 6.15 -15.78 -10.15
CA TYR A 467 5.52 -14.45 -10.24
C TYR A 467 4.05 -14.44 -9.87
N PHE A 468 3.49 -15.59 -9.53
CA PHE A 468 2.07 -15.74 -9.23
C PHE A 468 1.86 -16.16 -7.79
N THR A 469 0.74 -15.79 -7.20
CA THR A 469 0.28 -16.29 -5.89
C THR A 469 -0.58 -17.56 -6.07
N ASP A 470 -1.32 -17.60 -7.16
CA ASP A 470 -2.17 -18.71 -7.60
C ASP A 470 -2.16 -18.79 -9.14
N PRO A 471 -2.81 -19.76 -9.80
CA PRO A 471 -2.70 -19.93 -11.25
C PRO A 471 -3.11 -18.70 -12.09
N SER A 472 -3.86 -17.75 -11.53
CA SER A 472 -4.49 -16.63 -12.24
C SER A 472 -4.15 -15.23 -11.70
N HIS A 473 -3.40 -15.16 -10.60
CA HIS A 473 -3.11 -13.91 -9.89
C HIS A 473 -1.61 -13.73 -9.70
N LEU A 474 -1.09 -12.57 -10.10
CA LEU A 474 0.29 -12.20 -9.82
C LEU A 474 0.51 -12.05 -8.31
N ASN A 475 1.75 -12.23 -7.87
CA ASN A 475 2.21 -11.79 -6.56
C ASN A 475 3.00 -10.47 -6.71
N ARG A 476 3.49 -9.92 -5.60
CA ARG A 476 4.24 -8.65 -5.56
C ARG A 476 5.49 -8.64 -6.46
N TYR A 477 6.11 -9.80 -6.68
CA TYR A 477 7.28 -9.91 -7.55
C TYR A 477 6.88 -9.79 -9.03
N GLY A 478 5.81 -10.49 -9.42
CA GLY A 478 5.19 -10.34 -10.72
C GLY A 478 4.65 -8.91 -10.95
N ALA A 479 4.01 -8.33 -9.94
CA ALA A 479 3.47 -6.97 -10.01
C ALA A 479 4.57 -5.91 -10.19
N ALA A 480 5.68 -6.04 -9.48
CA ALA A 480 6.85 -5.16 -9.65
C ALA A 480 7.49 -5.33 -11.05
N ALA A 481 7.52 -6.55 -11.58
CA ALA A 481 8.00 -6.82 -12.93
C ALA A 481 7.08 -6.19 -13.99
N ILE A 482 5.75 -6.32 -13.85
CA ILE A 482 4.78 -5.67 -14.75
C ILE A 482 4.94 -4.16 -14.68
N ALA A 483 4.98 -3.58 -13.47
CA ALA A 483 5.19 -2.16 -13.28
C ALA A 483 6.46 -1.66 -13.99
N SER A 484 7.56 -2.41 -13.90
CA SER A 484 8.82 -2.08 -14.58
C SER A 484 8.69 -2.14 -16.10
N GLN A 485 8.01 -3.16 -16.63
CA GLN A 485 7.77 -3.32 -18.07
C GLN A 485 6.86 -2.23 -18.63
N LEU A 486 5.76 -1.92 -17.95
CA LEU A 486 4.84 -0.85 -18.32
C LEU A 486 5.56 0.50 -18.35
N ALA A 487 6.40 0.80 -17.35
CA ALA A 487 7.17 2.05 -17.32
C ALA A 487 7.98 2.26 -18.61
N THR A 488 8.58 1.19 -19.15
CA THR A 488 9.38 1.24 -20.39
C THR A 488 8.55 1.18 -21.69
N ASN A 489 7.24 0.95 -21.61
CA ASN A 489 6.41 0.79 -22.79
C ASN A 489 6.06 2.16 -23.39
N THR A 490 6.58 2.43 -24.60
CA THR A 490 6.40 3.70 -25.31
C THR A 490 4.99 3.91 -25.87
N GLN A 491 4.15 2.87 -25.91
CA GLN A 491 2.73 2.98 -26.31
C GLN A 491 1.87 3.63 -25.22
N ILE A 492 2.36 3.70 -23.98
CA ILE A 492 1.63 4.34 -22.87
C ILE A 492 1.91 5.84 -22.89
N PRO A 493 0.88 6.69 -23.07
CA PRO A 493 1.03 8.13 -23.07
C PRO A 493 1.12 8.66 -21.62
N TRP A 494 2.24 8.37 -20.94
CA TRP A 494 2.46 8.80 -19.56
C TRP A 494 2.32 10.33 -19.44
N PRO A 495 1.55 10.83 -18.44
CA PRO A 495 1.42 12.25 -18.19
C PRO A 495 2.80 12.90 -18.05
N GLN A 496 2.98 14.07 -18.65
CA GLN A 496 4.18 14.86 -18.42
C GLN A 496 4.02 15.69 -17.13
N PRO A 497 5.11 15.94 -16.39
CA PRO A 497 5.10 16.89 -15.28
C PRO A 497 4.51 18.21 -15.77
N GLN A 498 3.61 18.80 -14.98
CA GLN A 498 3.22 20.18 -15.24
C GLN A 498 4.46 21.04 -14.96
N SER A 499 4.82 21.90 -15.90
CA SER A 499 5.79 22.97 -15.64
C SER A 499 5.16 23.86 -14.57
N GLU A 500 5.77 23.92 -13.38
CA GLU A 500 5.38 24.87 -12.33
C GLU A 500 5.59 26.32 -12.78
#